data_AF-A0A433BGX6-F1
#
_entry.id   AF-A0A433BGX6-F1
#
_cell.length_a   1.000
_cell.length_b   1.000
_cell.length_c   1.000
_cell.angle_alpha   90.00
_cell.angle_beta   90.00
_cell.angle_gamma   90.00
#
_symmetry.space_group_name_H-M   'P 1'
#
loop_
_entity.id
_entity.type
_entity.pdbx_description
1 polymer ?
#
loop_
_entity_poly.entity_id
_entity_poly.type
_entity_poly.pdbx_seq_one_letter_code
_entity_poly.pdbx_strand_id
1 'polypeptide(L)'
;MYVRLFVLMVLVAYSYYAGVSPNTRSHGFRTAVAYGLLVFGPMLYLLPTYEAFRLRQPKRLTVALLNLFLGWTVVGWVVAWVMAIKKPEVVLPDGEESGYFDSELLVRGFSIVNCPKCGEKVKEDAVKCKHCGTLLTPAG
;
A
#
# COMPACT_ATOMS: atom_id res chain seq x y z
N MET A 1 19.21 -5.26 -14.43
CA MET A 1 19.69 -6.09 -15.55
C MET A 1 20.44 -7.33 -15.06
N TYR A 2 21.45 -7.19 -14.19
CA TYR A 2 22.23 -8.32 -13.64
C TYR A 2 21.40 -9.36 -12.85
N VAL A 3 20.43 -8.92 -12.06
CA VAL A 3 19.53 -9.83 -11.31
C VAL A 3 18.69 -10.71 -12.25
N ARG A 4 18.28 -10.19 -13.41
CA ARG A 4 17.53 -10.97 -14.43
C ARG A 4 18.38 -12.06 -15.04
N LEU A 5 19.62 -11.72 -15.38
CA LEU A 5 20.57 -12.66 -15.97
C LEU A 5 20.95 -13.75 -14.97
N PHE A 6 21.11 -13.39 -13.70
CA PHE A 6 21.37 -14.36 -12.63
C PHE A 6 20.20 -15.33 -12.43
N VAL A 7 18.96 -14.82 -12.34
CA VAL A 7 17.76 -15.67 -12.19
C VAL A 7 17.56 -16.58 -13.41
N LEU A 8 17.78 -16.07 -14.63
CA LEU A 8 17.72 -16.89 -15.84
C LEU A 8 18.83 -17.94 -15.85
N MET A 9 20.04 -17.60 -15.42
CA MET A 9 21.14 -18.56 -15.33
C MET A 9 20.83 -19.66 -14.30
N VAL A 10 20.26 -19.31 -13.15
CA VAL A 10 19.83 -20.28 -12.11
C VAL A 10 18.68 -21.16 -12.61
N LEU A 11 17.69 -20.62 -13.31
CA LEU A 11 16.59 -21.39 -13.91
C LEU A 11 17.06 -22.31 -15.03
N VAL A 12 17.98 -21.84 -15.88
CA VAL A 12 18.57 -22.64 -16.95
C VAL A 12 19.44 -23.73 -16.36
N ALA A 13 20.27 -23.42 -15.35
CA ALA A 13 21.05 -24.41 -14.63
C ALA A 13 20.13 -25.43 -13.95
N TYR A 14 19.10 -25.00 -13.22
CA TYR A 14 18.13 -25.88 -12.59
C TYR A 14 17.44 -26.81 -13.61
N SER A 15 17.01 -26.26 -14.75
CA SER A 15 16.38 -27.03 -15.83
C SER A 15 17.37 -28.00 -16.50
N TYR A 16 18.62 -27.58 -16.69
CA TYR A 16 19.69 -28.42 -17.21
C TYR A 16 20.03 -29.58 -16.24
N TYR A 17 20.21 -29.29 -14.96
CA TYR A 17 20.41 -30.30 -13.92
C TYR A 17 19.18 -31.22 -13.76
N ALA A 18 17.97 -30.71 -13.98
CA ALA A 18 16.74 -31.50 -14.02
C ALA A 18 16.69 -32.44 -15.25
N GLY A 19 17.18 -31.99 -16.40
CA GLY A 19 17.19 -32.78 -17.64
C GLY A 19 18.34 -33.78 -17.77
N VAL A 20 19.48 -33.52 -17.12
CA VAL A 20 20.73 -34.28 -17.34
C VAL A 20 20.97 -35.40 -16.31
N SER A 21 20.24 -35.46 -15.19
CA SER A 21 20.49 -36.51 -14.19
C SER A 21 20.04 -37.90 -14.70
N PRO A 22 20.94 -38.88 -14.87
CA PRO A 22 20.58 -40.26 -15.15
C PRO A 22 19.98 -40.87 -13.87
N ASN A 23 18.83 -41.54 -14.03
CA ASN A 23 18.10 -42.35 -13.05
C ASN A 23 18.81 -42.60 -11.70
N THR A 24 18.50 -41.80 -10.68
CA THR A 24 18.94 -42.05 -9.29
C THR A 24 17.87 -41.64 -8.28
N ARG A 25 17.00 -42.60 -7.93
CA ARG A 25 16.20 -42.81 -6.67
C ARG A 25 15.45 -41.65 -5.99
N SER A 26 15.64 -40.41 -6.39
CA SER A 26 15.11 -39.18 -5.77
C SER A 26 14.11 -38.44 -6.67
N HIS A 27 13.64 -39.10 -7.75
CA HIS A 27 12.69 -38.54 -8.70
C HIS A 27 11.51 -37.89 -7.99
N GLY A 28 10.87 -38.59 -7.05
CA GLY A 28 9.70 -38.06 -6.33
C GLY A 28 9.93 -36.72 -5.62
N PHE A 29 11.09 -36.52 -4.97
CA PHE A 29 11.38 -35.28 -4.25
C PHE A 29 11.60 -34.11 -5.21
N ARG A 30 12.37 -34.31 -6.28
CA ARG A 30 12.66 -33.25 -7.25
C ARG A 30 11.42 -32.84 -8.02
N THR A 31 10.56 -33.80 -8.40
CA THR A 31 9.30 -33.47 -9.07
C THR A 31 8.33 -32.76 -8.13
N ALA A 32 8.25 -33.18 -6.86
CA ALA A 32 7.42 -32.52 -5.86
C ALA A 32 7.85 -31.07 -5.61
N VAL A 33 9.16 -30.83 -5.47
CA VAL A 33 9.71 -29.47 -5.32
C VAL A 33 9.45 -28.62 -6.57
N ALA A 34 9.61 -29.20 -7.77
CA ALA A 34 9.36 -28.49 -9.02
C ALA A 34 7.88 -28.08 -9.17
N TYR A 35 6.94 -29.00 -8.92
CA TYR A 35 5.51 -28.69 -8.95
C TYR A 35 5.10 -27.71 -7.85
N GLY A 36 5.68 -27.82 -6.66
CA GLY A 36 5.48 -26.88 -5.56
C GLY A 36 5.89 -25.46 -5.96
N LEU A 37 7.08 -25.28 -6.53
CA LEU A 37 7.55 -23.97 -6.99
C LEU A 37 6.68 -23.40 -8.11
N LEU A 38 6.18 -24.26 -9.00
CA LEU A 38 5.32 -23.87 -10.13
C LEU A 38 3.95 -23.36 -9.68
N VAL A 39 3.38 -23.92 -8.61
CA VAL A 39 2.07 -23.50 -8.08
C VAL A 39 2.22 -22.36 -7.06
N PHE A 40 3.11 -22.50 -6.07
CA PHE A 40 3.24 -21.54 -4.98
C PHE A 40 4.04 -20.29 -5.36
N GLY A 41 4.97 -20.40 -6.32
CA GLY A 41 5.80 -19.28 -6.77
C GLY A 41 4.97 -18.11 -7.32
N PRO A 42 4.10 -18.33 -8.33
CA PRO A 42 3.23 -17.27 -8.86
C PRO A 42 2.26 -16.72 -7.82
N MET A 43 1.77 -17.57 -6.91
CA MET A 43 0.81 -17.17 -5.87
C MET A 43 1.44 -16.24 -4.84
N LEU A 44 2.68 -16.50 -4.41
CA LEU A 44 3.45 -15.61 -3.53
C LEU A 44 3.91 -14.34 -4.25
N TYR A 45 4.27 -14.44 -5.54
CA TYR A 45 4.65 -13.28 -6.34
C TYR A 45 3.49 -12.29 -6.47
N LEU A 46 2.26 -12.79 -6.68
CA LEU A 46 1.07 -11.96 -6.82
C LEU A 46 0.42 -11.58 -5.48
N LEU A 47 0.97 -11.99 -4.34
CA LEU A 47 0.43 -11.72 -3.01
C LEU A 47 0.16 -10.22 -2.75
N PRO A 48 1.10 -9.28 -3.02
CA PRO A 48 0.87 -7.86 -2.76
C PRO A 48 -0.26 -7.30 -3.64
N THR A 49 -0.36 -7.80 -4.87
CA THR A 49 -1.43 -7.44 -5.80
C THR A 49 -2.77 -7.94 -5.25
N TYR A 50 -2.86 -9.21 -4.87
CA TYR A 50 -4.08 -9.80 -4.32
C TYR A 50 -4.58 -9.05 -3.07
N GLU A 51 -3.66 -8.68 -2.17
CA GLU A 51 -3.97 -7.90 -0.98
C GLU A 51 -4.48 -6.50 -1.30
N ALA A 52 -3.87 -5.81 -2.27
CA ALA A 52 -4.35 -4.50 -2.73
C ALA A 52 -5.77 -4.55 -3.33
N PHE A 53 -6.12 -5.63 -4.04
CA PHE A 53 -7.46 -5.85 -4.56
C PHE A 53 -8.46 -6.18 -3.45
N ARG A 54 -8.10 -7.02 -2.47
CA ARG A 54 -8.96 -7.32 -1.31
C ARG A 54 -9.24 -6.09 -0.45
N LEU A 55 -8.23 -5.23 -0.26
CA LEU A 55 -8.33 -4.00 0.53
C LEU A 55 -8.94 -2.82 -0.26
N ARG A 56 -9.33 -3.03 -1.54
CA ARG A 56 -9.94 -2.03 -2.43
C ARG A 56 -9.19 -0.68 -2.45
N GLN A 57 -7.86 -0.72 -2.42
CA GLN A 57 -7.04 0.49 -2.45
C GLN A 57 -7.33 1.33 -3.70
N PRO A 58 -7.39 2.67 -3.60
CA PRO A 58 -7.71 3.53 -4.75
C PRO A 58 -6.64 3.41 -5.85
N LYS A 59 -5.38 3.21 -5.46
CA LYS A 59 -4.24 3.03 -6.37
C LYS A 59 -3.90 1.55 -6.62
N ARG A 60 -4.89 0.64 -6.54
CA ARG A 60 -4.68 -0.81 -6.74
C ARG A 60 -4.00 -1.18 -8.06
N LEU A 61 -4.30 -0.46 -9.15
CA LEU A 61 -3.64 -0.66 -10.44
C LEU A 61 -2.16 -0.28 -10.40
N THR A 62 -1.81 0.77 -9.67
CA THR A 62 -0.43 1.19 -9.47
C THR A 62 0.36 0.14 -8.69
N VAL A 63 -0.23 -0.42 -7.63
CA VAL A 63 0.36 -1.54 -6.88
C VAL A 63 0.54 -2.77 -7.77
N ALA A 64 -0.46 -3.10 -8.59
CA ALA A 64 -0.41 -4.22 -9.52
C ALA A 64 0.70 -4.05 -10.58
N LEU A 65 0.82 -2.86 -11.16
CA LEU A 65 1.86 -2.53 -12.14
C LEU A 65 3.25 -2.56 -11.50
N LEU A 66 3.41 -1.99 -10.31
CA LEU A 66 4.69 -2.00 -9.60
C LEU A 66 5.11 -3.42 -9.24
N ASN A 67 4.17 -4.28 -8.81
CA ASN A 67 4.47 -5.68 -8.56
C ASN A 67 4.76 -6.47 -9.86
N LEU A 68 4.10 -6.16 -10.97
CA LEU A 68 4.36 -6.85 -12.26
C LEU A 68 5.71 -6.45 -12.85
N PHE A 69 6.01 -5.16 -12.91
CA PHE A 69 7.21 -4.62 -13.55
C PHE A 69 8.43 -4.55 -12.63
N LEU A 70 8.23 -4.49 -11.31
CA LEU A 70 9.28 -4.33 -10.30
C LEU A 70 9.29 -5.43 -9.22
N GLY A 71 8.30 -6.32 -9.16
CA GLY A 71 8.21 -7.39 -8.16
C GLY A 71 9.27 -8.49 -8.31
N TRP A 72 9.96 -8.53 -9.45
CA TRP A 72 11.20 -9.31 -9.64
C TRP A 72 12.39 -8.79 -8.82
N THR A 73 12.24 -7.64 -8.16
CA THR A 73 13.19 -7.11 -7.18
C THR A 73 12.58 -7.19 -5.79
N VAL A 74 13.39 -7.57 -4.78
CA VAL A 74 12.94 -7.61 -3.37
C VAL A 74 12.41 -6.23 -2.95
N VAL A 75 13.07 -5.16 -3.39
CA VAL A 75 12.65 -3.78 -3.11
C VAL A 75 11.28 -3.48 -3.71
N GLY A 76 11.05 -3.81 -4.99
CA GLY A 76 9.76 -3.60 -5.64
C GLY A 76 8.63 -4.41 -5.00
N TRP A 77 8.91 -5.65 -4.59
CA TRP A 77 7.94 -6.48 -3.87
C TRP A 77 7.58 -5.88 -2.50
N VAL A 78 8.56 -5.44 -1.72
CA VAL A 78 8.33 -4.78 -0.41
C VAL A 78 7.57 -3.46 -0.59
N VAL A 79 7.94 -2.63 -1.56
CA VAL A 79 7.24 -1.37 -1.85
C VAL A 79 5.79 -1.62 -2.25
N ALA A 80 5.54 -2.62 -3.11
CA ALA A 80 4.18 -3.01 -3.48
C ALA A 80 3.38 -3.46 -2.24
N TRP A 81 4.01 -4.22 -1.34
CA TRP A 81 3.36 -4.73 -0.14
C TRP A 81 3.01 -3.61 0.86
N VAL A 82 3.97 -2.71 1.14
CA VAL A 82 3.73 -1.53 1.99
C VAL A 82 2.59 -0.69 1.41
N MET A 83 2.55 -0.52 0.09
CA MET A 83 1.50 0.25 -0.58
C MET A 83 0.14 -0.48 -0.61
N ALA A 84 0.14 -1.81 -0.59
CA ALA A 84 -1.07 -2.62 -0.49
C ALA A 84 -1.74 -2.46 0.89
N ILE A 85 -0.94 -2.38 1.96
CA ILE A 85 -1.43 -2.27 3.35
C ILE A 85 -1.65 -0.82 3.81
N LYS A 86 -1.00 0.17 3.19
CA LYS A 86 -1.15 1.59 3.56
C LYS A 86 -2.59 2.05 3.35
N LYS A 87 -3.16 2.78 4.31
CA LYS A 87 -4.51 3.36 4.18
C LYS A 87 -4.49 4.52 3.17
N PRO A 88 -5.56 4.72 2.39
CA PRO A 88 -5.63 5.82 1.45
C PRO A 88 -5.67 7.15 2.20
N GLU A 89 -4.72 8.02 1.88
CA GLU A 89 -4.70 9.40 2.36
C GLU A 89 -5.81 10.19 1.65
N VAL A 90 -6.70 10.82 2.43
CA VAL A 90 -7.76 11.68 1.90
C VAL A 90 -7.14 13.05 1.62
N VAL A 91 -6.99 13.40 0.34
CA VAL A 91 -6.50 14.73 -0.07
C VAL A 91 -7.68 15.70 0.00
N LEU A 92 -7.67 16.58 1.01
CA LEU A 92 -8.65 17.65 1.14
C LEU A 92 -8.31 18.84 0.21
N PRO A 93 -9.30 19.65 -0.24
CA PRO A 93 -9.15 20.59 -1.35
C PRO A 93 -8.45 21.92 -0.97
N ASP A 94 -7.40 21.90 -0.17
CA ASP A 94 -6.74 23.13 0.25
C ASP A 94 -5.42 22.82 0.95
N GLY A 95 -4.36 22.75 0.13
CA GLY A 95 -3.05 23.39 0.36
C GLY A 95 -2.30 23.24 1.70
N GLU A 96 -2.72 22.37 2.62
CA GLU A 96 -2.04 22.15 3.89
C GLU A 96 -1.49 20.72 3.92
N GLU A 97 -0.15 20.62 3.88
CA GLU A 97 0.58 19.35 3.94
C GLU A 97 0.19 18.62 5.22
N SER A 98 -0.59 17.55 5.08
CA SER A 98 -1.13 16.80 6.21
C SER A 98 0.00 16.06 6.93
N GLY A 99 0.47 16.66 8.02
CA GLY A 99 0.91 15.90 9.19
C GLY A 99 -0.19 14.91 9.57
N TYR A 100 0.21 13.76 10.12
CA TYR A 100 -0.66 12.70 10.63
C TYR A 100 -1.69 13.28 11.62
N PHE A 101 -2.78 13.84 11.10
CA PHE A 101 -3.84 14.46 11.87
C PHE A 101 -4.97 13.45 11.96
N ASP A 102 -5.38 13.21 13.19
CA ASP A 102 -6.28 12.13 13.55
C ASP A 102 -7.59 12.26 12.77
N SER A 103 -7.81 11.33 11.85
CA SER A 103 -8.95 11.33 10.93
C SER A 103 -10.28 11.23 11.68
N GLU A 104 -10.25 10.78 12.95
CA GLU A 104 -11.40 10.74 13.83
C GLU A 104 -11.95 12.13 14.18
N LEU A 105 -11.08 13.15 14.23
CA LEU A 105 -11.47 14.54 14.52
C LEU A 105 -12.07 15.23 13.29
N LEU A 106 -11.68 14.82 12.08
CA LEU A 106 -12.29 15.26 10.81
C LEU A 106 -13.68 14.64 10.59
N VAL A 107 -13.88 13.36 10.97
CA VAL A 107 -15.19 12.69 10.87
C VAL A 107 -16.20 13.28 11.85
N ARG A 108 -15.74 13.83 12.99
CA ARG A 108 -16.61 14.57 13.92
C ARG A 108 -17.13 15.89 13.36
N GLY A 109 -16.67 16.33 12.18
CA GLY A 109 -17.28 17.42 11.43
C GLY A 109 -17.35 18.71 12.21
N PHE A 110 -16.21 19.38 12.39
CA PHE A 110 -16.21 20.75 12.91
C PHE A 110 -16.97 21.66 11.95
N SER A 111 -18.15 22.11 12.36
CA SER A 111 -18.90 23.10 11.62
C SER A 111 -18.25 24.47 11.81
N ILE A 112 -18.07 25.20 10.71
CA ILE A 112 -17.53 26.56 10.72
C ILE A 112 -18.71 27.52 10.81
N VAL A 113 -18.73 28.32 11.88
CA VAL A 113 -19.77 29.31 12.13
C VAL A 113 -19.18 30.72 12.04
N ASN A 114 -20.00 31.69 11.64
CA ASN A 114 -19.56 33.07 11.61
C ASN A 114 -19.68 33.69 13.00
N CYS A 115 -18.63 34.38 13.43
CA CYS A 115 -18.64 35.12 14.68
C CYS A 115 -19.71 36.24 14.61
N PRO A 116 -20.67 36.32 15.55
CA PRO A 116 -21.77 37.29 15.50
C PRO A 116 -21.30 38.74 15.67
N LYS A 117 -20.08 38.96 16.19
CA LYS A 117 -19.53 40.29 16.46
C LYS A 117 -18.71 40.87 15.31
N CYS A 118 -17.88 40.05 14.67
CA CYS A 118 -16.93 40.53 13.64
C CYS A 118 -17.14 39.89 12.26
N GLY A 119 -18.03 38.91 12.14
CA GLY A 119 -18.31 38.20 10.89
C GLY A 119 -17.24 37.18 10.48
N GLU A 120 -16.16 37.06 11.25
CA GLU A 120 -15.07 36.14 10.94
C GLU A 120 -15.46 34.67 11.11
N LYS A 121 -14.90 33.81 10.27
CA LYS A 121 -15.13 32.36 10.33
C LYS A 121 -14.39 31.74 11.51
N VAL A 122 -15.13 31.13 12.42
CA VAL A 122 -14.62 30.50 13.64
C VAL A 122 -15.16 29.07 13.76
N LYS A 123 -14.43 28.21 14.47
CA LYS A 123 -14.90 26.84 14.74
C LYS A 123 -16.08 26.88 15.72
N GLU A 124 -17.03 25.96 15.57
CA GLU A 124 -18.20 25.86 16.46
C GLU A 124 -17.86 25.59 17.93
N ASP A 125 -16.74 24.91 18.19
CA ASP A 125 -16.23 24.58 19.53
C ASP A 125 -15.40 25.72 20.14
N ALA A 126 -15.16 26.80 19.39
CA ALA A 126 -14.36 27.91 19.87
C ALA A 126 -15.11 28.67 20.97
N VAL A 127 -14.52 28.74 22.16
CA VAL A 127 -15.03 29.52 23.31
C VAL A 127 -14.70 31.01 23.17
N LYS A 128 -13.71 31.37 22.34
CA LYS A 128 -13.26 32.76 22.15
C LYS A 128 -12.81 33.00 20.71
N CYS A 129 -13.26 34.12 20.12
CA CYS A 129 -12.85 34.53 18.79
C CYS A 129 -11.41 35.09 18.80
N LYS A 130 -10.55 34.58 17.91
CA LYS A 130 -9.14 35.04 17.78
C LYS A 130 -8.99 36.46 17.22
N HIS A 131 -9.95 36.94 16.42
CA HIS A 131 -9.88 38.25 15.78
C HIS A 131 -10.43 39.37 16.66
N CYS A 132 -11.64 39.21 17.19
CA CYS A 132 -12.30 40.26 17.98
C CYS A 132 -12.29 40.01 19.50
N GLY A 133 -11.80 38.85 19.95
CA GLY A 133 -11.70 38.50 21.36
C GLY A 133 -13.03 38.22 22.07
N THR A 134 -14.17 38.26 21.37
CA THR A 134 -15.48 37.97 21.98
C THR A 134 -15.55 36.52 22.45
N LEU A 135 -16.23 36.30 23.57
CA LEU A 135 -16.62 34.97 24.00
C LEU A 135 -17.74 34.45 23.10
N LEU A 136 -17.64 33.18 22.74
CA LEU A 136 -18.56 32.44 21.90
C LEU A 136 -19.11 31.29 22.75
N THR A 137 -20.41 31.03 22.65
CA THR A 137 -21.04 29.90 23.34
C THR A 137 -20.95 28.69 22.41
N PRO A 138 -20.16 27.65 22.74
CA PRO A 138 -20.12 26.45 21.92
C PRO A 138 -21.50 25.76 21.95
N ALA A 139 -21.98 25.33 20.77
CA ALA A 139 -23.17 24.51 20.68
C ALA A 139 -22.77 23.08 21.10
N GLY A 140 -23.16 22.70 22.33
CA GLY A 140 -22.95 21.36 22.86
C GLY A 140 -23.88 20.32 22.25
#